data_AF-A0A182YN70-F1
#
_entry.id   AF-A0A182YN70-F1
#
_cell.length_a   1.000
_cell.length_b   1.000
_cell.length_c   1.000
_cell.angle_alpha   90.00
_cell.angle_beta   90.00
_cell.angle_gamma   90.00
#
_symmetry.space_group_name_H-M   'P 1'
#
loop_
_entity.id
_entity.type
_entity.pdbx_description
1 polymer ?
#
loop_
_entity_poly.entity_id
_entity_poly.type
_entity_poly.pdbx_seq_one_letter_code
_entity_poly.pdbx_strand_id
1 'polypeptide(L)'
;MAAQIDGVFESGLQQKIKESKVLVVGAGGIGCEILKNLVLTGFQDIEIIDLDTIDVSNLNRQFLFHKEHVGKSKANVARESALTFNPNASIKAYHDSITTNNYGVNFFQRFSIVLNALDNRAARSHVNRLCLTADEKATHESKEVPTERATAEAPPTCRKLQEEEEEVIRV
;
A
#
# COMPACT_ATOMS: atom_id res chain seq x y z
N MET A 1 16.10 -0.55 13.92
CA MET A 1 17.31 -0.18 13.13
C MET A 1 16.78 0.25 11.79
N ALA A 2 16.79 1.54 11.46
CA ALA A 2 16.25 2.01 10.17
C ALA A 2 17.09 1.39 9.06
N ALA A 3 16.44 0.77 8.07
CA ALA A 3 17.17 0.24 6.94
C ALA A 3 17.76 1.39 6.14
N GLN A 4 19.08 1.55 6.19
CA GLN A 4 19.79 2.45 5.29
C GLN A 4 19.98 1.71 3.98
N ILE A 5 19.17 2.07 2.99
CA ILE A 5 19.34 1.63 1.59
C ILE A 5 20.41 2.43 0.85
N ASP A 6 21.01 3.41 1.52
CA ASP A 6 22.04 4.27 0.97
C ASP A 6 23.26 3.41 0.60
N GLY A 7 23.68 3.46 -0.66
CA GLY A 7 24.82 2.69 -1.18
C GLY A 7 24.48 1.25 -1.59
N VAL A 8 23.23 0.79 -1.41
CA VAL A 8 22.75 -0.51 -1.91
C VAL A 8 22.12 -0.37 -3.29
N PHE A 9 21.25 0.63 -3.47
CA PHE A 9 20.60 0.91 -4.75
C PHE A 9 21.19 2.14 -5.44
N GLU A 10 20.94 2.30 -6.74
CA GLU A 10 21.23 3.55 -7.44
C GLU A 10 20.44 4.71 -6.83
N SER A 11 21.04 5.91 -6.80
CA SER A 11 20.45 7.10 -6.16
C SER A 11 19.05 7.43 -6.66
N GLY A 12 18.80 7.28 -7.97
CA GLY A 12 17.48 7.50 -8.55
C GLY A 12 16.41 6.53 -8.04
N LEU A 13 16.77 5.26 -7.80
CA LEU A 13 15.84 4.29 -7.23
C LEU A 13 15.59 4.58 -5.74
N GLN A 14 16.63 4.94 -4.98
CA GLN A 14 16.46 5.32 -3.58
C GLN A 14 15.51 6.52 -3.42
N GLN A 15 15.65 7.53 -4.28
CA GLN A 15 14.76 8.68 -4.29
C GLN A 15 13.32 8.27 -4.59
N LYS A 16 13.10 7.45 -5.62
CA LYS A 16 11.77 6.91 -5.94
C LYS A 16 11.14 6.14 -4.79
N ILE A 17 11.91 5.32 -4.06
CA ILE A 17 11.43 4.60 -2.88
C ILE A 17 10.99 5.58 -1.78
N LYS A 18 11.80 6.61 -1.49
CA LYS A 18 11.53 7.60 -0.45
C LYS A 18 10.30 8.47 -0.79
N GLU A 19 10.09 8.79 -2.07
CA GLU A 19 8.98 9.62 -2.55
C GLU A 19 7.69 8.84 -2.84
N SER A 20 7.76 7.51 -2.95
CA SER A 20 6.59 6.69 -3.27
C SER A 20 5.59 6.67 -2.12
N LYS A 21 4.33 6.98 -2.45
CA LYS A 21 3.20 6.78 -1.55
C LYS A 21 2.53 5.44 -1.84
N VAL A 22 2.48 4.55 -0.85
CA VAL A 22 2.03 3.15 -1.02
C VAL A 22 0.75 2.89 -0.25
N LEU A 23 -0.22 2.24 -0.88
CA LEU A 23 -1.41 1.69 -0.22
C LEU A 23 -1.27 0.17 -0.07
N VAL A 24 -1.41 -0.34 1.14
CA VAL A 24 -1.53 -1.78 1.42
C VAL A 24 -2.97 -2.10 1.80
N VAL A 25 -3.63 -2.95 1.02
CA VAL A 25 -5.03 -3.35 1.23
C VAL A 25 -5.08 -4.74 1.86
N GLY A 26 -5.28 -4.79 3.16
CA GLY A 26 -5.24 -6.00 3.99
C GLY A 26 -3.99 -6.05 4.89
N ALA A 27 -4.21 -6.37 6.15
CA ALA A 27 -3.23 -6.53 7.22
C ALA A 27 -3.20 -7.98 7.75
N GLY A 28 -3.57 -8.95 6.90
CA GLY A 28 -3.44 -10.39 7.18
C GLY A 28 -1.99 -10.88 7.11
N GLY A 29 -1.77 -12.18 6.85
CA GLY A 29 -0.42 -12.75 6.81
C GLY A 29 0.48 -12.10 5.76
N ILE A 30 -0.01 -12.05 4.52
CA ILE A 30 0.68 -11.38 3.39
C ILE A 30 0.85 -9.89 3.69
N GLY A 31 -0.19 -9.22 4.21
CA GLY A 31 -0.15 -7.79 4.55
C GLY A 31 0.93 -7.45 5.59
N CYS A 32 1.10 -8.31 6.60
CA CYS A 32 2.15 -8.17 7.62
C CYS A 32 3.55 -8.22 7.00
N GLU A 33 3.81 -9.20 6.13
CA GLU A 33 5.09 -9.35 5.45
C GLU A 33 5.37 -8.20 4.48
N ILE A 34 4.37 -7.79 3.70
CA ILE A 34 4.46 -6.63 2.80
C ILE A 34 4.82 -5.37 3.61
N LEU A 35 4.09 -5.07 4.68
CA LEU A 35 4.33 -3.87 5.48
C LEU A 35 5.74 -3.87 6.07
N LYS A 36 6.18 -5.00 6.63
CA LYS A 36 7.55 -5.17 7.13
C LYS A 36 8.59 -4.93 6.05
N ASN A 37 8.42 -5.53 4.87
CA ASN A 37 9.35 -5.39 3.76
C ASN A 37 9.42 -3.94 3.26
N LEU A 38 8.27 -3.25 3.10
CA LEU A 38 8.24 -1.85 2.68
C LEU A 38 9.02 -0.96 3.67
N VAL A 39 8.72 -1.11 4.95
CA VAL A 39 9.33 -0.32 6.02
C VAL A 39 10.84 -0.59 6.13
N LEU A 40 11.26 -1.85 5.99
CA LEU A 40 12.67 -2.26 5.95
C LEU A 40 13.36 -2.01 4.61
N THR A 41 12.64 -1.63 3.55
CA THR A 41 13.22 -1.21 2.27
C THR A 41 13.31 0.31 2.19
N GLY A 42 12.84 1.03 3.21
CA GLY A 42 12.96 2.49 3.30
C GLY A 42 11.81 3.26 2.67
N PHE A 43 10.69 2.61 2.35
CA PHE A 43 9.44 3.32 2.05
C PHE A 43 8.97 4.08 3.28
N GLN A 44 8.56 5.33 3.10
CA GLN A 44 8.23 6.23 4.21
C GLN A 44 6.74 6.58 4.27
N ASP A 45 6.06 6.84 3.15
CA ASP A 45 4.63 7.19 3.14
C ASP A 45 3.78 5.96 2.79
N ILE A 46 3.20 5.34 3.82
CA ILE A 46 2.42 4.11 3.68
C ILE A 46 1.03 4.33 4.29
N GLU A 47 0.00 3.98 3.55
CA GLU A 47 -1.35 3.84 4.09
C GLU A 47 -1.74 2.36 4.10
N ILE A 48 -2.30 1.87 5.21
CA ILE A 48 -2.77 0.49 5.36
C ILE A 48 -4.24 0.47 5.78
N ILE A 49 -5.03 -0.41 5.16
CA ILE A 49 -6.45 -0.58 5.46
C ILE A 49 -6.77 -2.05 5.70
N ASP A 50 -7.52 -2.33 6.76
CA ASP A 50 -8.07 -3.64 7.05
C ASP A 50 -9.34 -3.47 7.90
N LEU A 51 -10.37 -4.28 7.64
CA LEU A 51 -11.67 -4.17 8.31
C LEU A 51 -11.76 -5.04 9.58
N ASP A 52 -10.82 -5.96 9.77
CA ASP A 52 -10.88 -6.96 10.81
C ASP A 52 -10.19 -6.50 12.10
N THR A 53 -10.59 -7.19 13.17
CA THR A 53 -9.87 -7.23 14.43
C THR A 53 -9.02 -8.51 14.52
N ILE A 54 -8.03 -8.50 15.41
CA ILE A 54 -7.10 -9.60 15.60
C ILE A 54 -7.77 -10.74 16.37
N ASP A 55 -7.72 -11.94 15.80
CA ASP A 55 -8.14 -13.18 16.46
C ASP A 55 -6.94 -14.03 16.91
N VAL A 56 -7.12 -14.90 17.92
CA VAL A 56 -6.07 -15.81 18.40
C VAL A 56 -5.54 -16.69 17.27
N SER A 57 -6.40 -17.15 16.37
CA SER A 57 -6.03 -17.97 15.20
C SER A 57 -5.16 -17.23 14.19
N ASN A 58 -5.00 -15.91 14.30
CA ASN A 58 -4.16 -15.11 13.41
C ASN A 58 -2.68 -15.17 13.81
N LEU A 59 -2.39 -15.38 15.10
CA LEU A 59 -1.05 -15.26 15.69
C LEU A 59 -0.04 -16.28 15.16
N ASN A 60 -0.50 -17.36 14.51
CA ASN A 60 0.37 -18.37 13.91
C ASN A 60 1.03 -17.92 12.60
N ARG A 61 0.55 -16.84 11.96
CA ARG A 61 1.02 -16.40 10.63
C ARG A 61 1.02 -14.88 10.42
N GLN A 62 0.61 -14.10 11.41
CA GLN A 62 0.53 -12.63 11.35
C GLN A 62 1.42 -12.06 12.44
N PHE A 63 2.73 -12.10 12.20
CA PHE A 63 3.76 -11.91 13.25
C PHE A 63 3.79 -10.49 13.84
N LEU A 64 3.14 -9.50 13.20
CA LEU A 64 2.97 -8.16 13.75
C LEU A 64 2.01 -8.13 14.96
N PHE A 65 1.30 -9.22 15.23
CA PHE A 65 0.29 -9.31 16.27
C PHE A 65 0.74 -10.23 17.41
N HIS A 66 0.34 -9.85 18.63
CA HIS A 66 0.65 -10.57 19.86
C HIS A 66 -0.63 -10.82 20.64
N LYS A 67 -0.55 -11.67 21.67
CA LYS A 67 -1.72 -12.09 22.45
C LYS A 67 -2.45 -10.91 23.11
N GLU A 68 -1.73 -9.88 23.54
CA GLU A 68 -2.31 -8.63 24.07
C GLU A 68 -3.04 -7.76 23.04
N HIS A 69 -2.92 -8.08 21.75
CA HIS A 69 -3.55 -7.35 20.66
C HIS A 69 -4.89 -7.96 20.22
N VAL A 70 -5.26 -9.14 20.74
CA VAL A 70 -6.53 -9.79 20.39
C VAL A 70 -7.72 -8.86 20.66
N GLY A 71 -8.62 -8.76 19.68
CA GLY A 71 -9.77 -7.86 19.69
C GLY A 71 -9.48 -6.42 19.24
N LYS A 72 -8.21 -6.04 19.05
CA LYS A 72 -7.84 -4.72 18.49
C LYS A 72 -7.85 -4.77 16.96
N SER A 73 -7.96 -3.61 16.32
CA SER A 73 -7.89 -3.46 14.86
C SER A 73 -6.55 -3.97 14.31
N LYS A 74 -6.59 -4.81 13.28
CA LYS A 74 -5.38 -5.28 12.58
C LYS A 74 -4.59 -4.11 11.99
N ALA A 75 -5.26 -3.17 11.31
CA ALA A 75 -4.61 -2.04 10.66
C ALA A 75 -3.83 -1.16 11.67
N ASN A 76 -4.46 -0.83 12.80
CA ASN A 76 -3.84 0.04 13.81
C ASN A 76 -2.64 -0.64 14.49
N VAL A 77 -2.79 -1.90 14.90
CA VAL A 77 -1.71 -2.65 15.54
C VAL A 77 -0.58 -2.93 14.54
N ALA A 78 -0.89 -3.23 13.28
CA ALA A 78 0.12 -3.44 12.24
C ALA A 78 0.99 -2.19 12.06
N ARG A 79 0.36 -1.00 12.04
CA ARG A 79 1.06 0.28 12.06
C ARG A 79 1.98 0.42 13.27
N GLU A 80 1.46 0.19 14.47
CA GLU A 80 2.24 0.33 15.71
C GLU A 80 3.46 -0.60 15.72
N SER A 81 3.25 -1.88 15.40
CA SER A 81 4.33 -2.87 15.31
C SER A 81 5.34 -2.52 14.22
N ALA A 82 4.91 -2.08 13.04
CA ALA A 82 5.81 -1.73 11.94
C ALA A 82 6.68 -0.51 12.26
N LEU A 83 6.17 0.48 13.00
CA LEU A 83 6.94 1.64 13.44
C LEU A 83 8.08 1.27 14.40
N THR A 84 8.04 0.10 15.04
CA THR A 84 9.17 -0.39 15.85
C THR A 84 10.38 -0.80 15.00
N PHE A 85 10.16 -1.19 13.73
CA PHE A 85 11.24 -1.51 12.81
C PHE A 85 11.93 -0.24 12.31
N ASN A 86 11.14 0.76 11.92
CA ASN A 86 11.63 2.05 11.45
C ASN A 86 10.69 3.19 11.92
N PRO A 87 11.06 3.91 13.00
CA PRO A 87 10.29 5.03 13.52
C PRO A 87 10.16 6.23 12.58
N ASN A 88 10.98 6.29 11.52
CA ASN A 88 10.95 7.39 10.55
C ASN A 88 9.88 7.19 9.47
N ALA A 89 9.23 6.02 9.41
CA ALA A 89 8.12 5.79 8.49
C ALA A 89 6.86 6.56 8.97
N SER A 90 6.14 7.14 8.02
CA SER A 90 4.81 7.71 8.21
C SER A 90 3.76 6.71 7.75
N ILE A 91 3.16 5.99 8.70
CA ILE A 91 2.14 4.98 8.42
C ILE A 91 0.78 5.49 8.89
N LYS A 92 -0.20 5.58 7.99
CA LYS A 92 -1.61 5.85 8.33
C LYS A 92 -2.43 4.57 8.24
N ALA A 93 -3.19 4.27 9.28
CA ALA A 93 -4.02 3.06 9.37
C ALA A 93 -5.51 3.40 9.28
N TYR A 94 -6.26 2.58 8.56
CA TYR A 94 -7.72 2.63 8.47
C TYR A 94 -8.31 1.30 8.94
N HIS A 95 -9.12 1.36 9.99
CA HIS A 95 -9.95 0.22 10.41
C HIS A 95 -11.29 0.31 9.69
N ASP A 96 -11.32 -0.11 8.44
CA ASP A 96 -12.48 0.03 7.55
C ASP A 96 -12.39 -0.95 6.38
N SER A 97 -13.51 -1.18 5.69
CA SER A 97 -13.51 -1.93 4.43
C SER A 97 -13.12 -1.02 3.27
N ILE A 98 -12.20 -1.48 2.42
CA ILE A 98 -11.85 -0.78 1.17
C ILE A 98 -13.04 -0.61 0.23
N THR A 99 -14.13 -1.36 0.43
CA THR A 99 -15.35 -1.30 -0.38
C THR A 99 -16.34 -0.23 0.09
N THR A 100 -16.06 0.50 1.17
CA THR A 100 -16.95 1.61 1.58
C THR A 100 -16.81 2.79 0.62
N ASN A 101 -17.83 3.65 0.60
CA ASN A 101 -17.88 4.81 -0.32
C ASN A 101 -16.81 5.88 -0.02
N ASN A 102 -16.04 5.74 1.06
CA ASN A 102 -14.97 6.65 1.44
C ASN A 102 -13.73 6.52 0.54
N TYR A 103 -13.55 5.38 -0.14
CA TYR A 103 -12.33 5.03 -0.86
C TYR A 103 -12.55 4.93 -2.38
N GLY A 104 -13.05 6.01 -2.98
CA GLY A 104 -13.28 6.08 -4.43
C GLY A 104 -12.02 6.34 -5.26
N VAL A 105 -12.20 6.59 -6.56
CA VAL A 105 -11.12 6.83 -7.54
C VAL A 105 -10.13 7.91 -7.06
N ASN A 106 -10.63 9.03 -6.53
CA ASN A 106 -9.79 10.13 -6.04
C ASN A 106 -8.87 9.70 -4.87
N PHE A 107 -9.29 8.74 -4.06
CA PHE A 107 -8.46 8.18 -2.99
C PHE A 107 -7.28 7.40 -3.58
N PHE A 108 -7.55 6.56 -4.59
CA PHE A 108 -6.57 5.72 -5.27
C PHE A 108 -5.55 6.51 -6.10
N GLN A 109 -5.95 7.64 -6.70
CA GLN A 109 -5.06 8.53 -7.47
C GLN A 109 -3.89 9.11 -6.66
N ARG A 110 -3.94 9.05 -5.32
CA ARG A 110 -2.88 9.58 -4.44
C ARG A 110 -1.68 8.63 -4.31
N PHE A 111 -1.79 7.38 -4.75
CA PHE A 111 -0.80 6.34 -4.52
C PHE A 111 -0.03 6.01 -5.78
N SER A 112 1.30 5.89 -5.65
CA SER A 112 2.16 5.38 -6.72
C SER A 112 2.05 3.86 -6.86
N ILE A 113 1.79 3.17 -5.74
CA ILE A 113 1.73 1.71 -5.67
C ILE A 113 0.53 1.31 -4.79
N VAL A 114 -0.26 0.35 -5.27
CA VAL A 114 -1.31 -0.31 -4.48
C VAL A 114 -1.00 -1.80 -4.42
N LEU A 115 -0.84 -2.33 -3.20
CA LEU A 115 -0.55 -3.74 -2.95
C LEU A 115 -1.76 -4.41 -2.32
N ASN A 116 -2.24 -5.47 -2.96
CA ASN A 116 -3.43 -6.18 -2.56
C ASN A 116 -3.07 -7.44 -1.74
N ALA A 117 -3.53 -7.50 -0.50
CA ALA A 117 -3.33 -8.61 0.44
C ALA A 117 -4.67 -9.17 0.96
N LEU A 118 -5.72 -9.09 0.13
CA LEU A 118 -7.06 -9.57 0.44
C LEU A 118 -7.26 -11.04 0.08
N ASP A 119 -8.09 -11.73 0.87
CA ASP A 119 -8.39 -13.16 0.71
C ASP A 119 -9.68 -13.44 -0.08
N ASN A 120 -10.55 -12.44 -0.27
CA ASN A 120 -11.82 -12.61 -0.95
C ASN A 120 -11.83 -12.00 -2.35
N ARG A 121 -12.46 -12.71 -3.30
CA ARG A 121 -12.47 -12.33 -4.73
C ARG A 121 -13.17 -11.00 -4.98
N ALA A 122 -14.28 -10.72 -4.29
CA ALA A 122 -15.09 -9.53 -4.52
C ALA A 122 -14.33 -8.23 -4.21
N ALA A 123 -13.65 -8.17 -3.05
CA ALA A 123 -12.84 -7.03 -2.67
C ALA A 123 -11.60 -6.90 -3.57
N ARG A 124 -10.97 -8.01 -3.97
CA ARG A 124 -9.87 -7.97 -4.96
C ARG A 124 -10.32 -7.37 -6.29
N SER A 125 -11.47 -7.80 -6.82
CA SER A 125 -12.04 -7.23 -8.05
C SER A 125 -12.44 -5.76 -7.89
N HIS A 126 -12.91 -5.34 -6.70
CA HIS A 126 -13.22 -3.95 -6.41
C HIS A 126 -11.97 -3.06 -6.46
N VAL A 127 -10.91 -3.44 -5.77
CA VAL A 127 -9.60 -2.75 -5.79
C VAL A 127 -9.06 -2.67 -7.22
N ASN A 128 -9.09 -3.78 -7.97
CA ASN A 128 -8.60 -3.81 -9.35
C ASN A 128 -9.33 -2.80 -10.24
N ARG A 129 -10.67 -2.72 -10.16
CA ARG A 129 -11.46 -1.75 -10.92
C ARG A 129 -11.09 -0.31 -10.56
N LEU A 130 -10.94 -0.01 -9.27
CA LEU A 130 -10.58 1.34 -8.83
C LEU A 130 -9.18 1.75 -9.30
N CYS A 131 -8.21 0.84 -9.28
CA CYS A 131 -6.87 1.10 -9.83
C CYS A 131 -6.92 1.40 -11.33
N LEU A 132 -7.67 0.61 -12.12
CA LEU A 132 -7.81 0.83 -13.57
C LEU A 132 -8.47 2.19 -13.87
N THR A 133 -9.56 2.52 -13.19
CA THR A 133 -10.26 3.80 -13.39
C THR A 133 -9.42 5.00 -12.93
N ALA A 134 -8.64 4.85 -11.85
CA ALA A 134 -7.73 5.90 -11.38
C ALA A 134 -6.61 6.19 -12.38
N ASP A 135 -6.05 5.15 -13.01
CA ASP A 135 -5.02 5.28 -14.03
C ASP A 135 -5.58 5.92 -15.32
N GLU A 136 -6.74 5.44 -15.80
CA GLU A 136 -7.44 6.05 -16.96
C GLU A 136 -7.68 7.55 -16.73
N LYS A 137 -8.24 7.93 -15.59
CA LYS A 137 -8.54 9.33 -15.28
C LYS A 137 -7.27 10.19 -15.24
N ALA A 138 -6.18 9.70 -14.62
CA ALA A 138 -4.91 10.41 -14.60
C ALA A 138 -4.33 10.62 -16.00
N THR A 139 -4.43 9.63 -16.88
CA THR A 139 -3.98 9.77 -18.29
C THR A 139 -4.81 10.76 -19.10
N HIS A 140 -6.11 10.90 -18.81
CA HIS A 140 -6.98 11.88 -19.46
C HIS A 140 -6.71 13.30 -18.96
N GLU A 141 -6.57 13.50 -17.65
CA GLU A 141 -6.22 14.82 -17.06
C GLU A 141 -4.86 15.31 -17.59
N SER A 142 -3.90 14.41 -17.81
CA SER A 142 -2.59 14.74 -18.39
C SER A 142 -2.68 15.26 -19.84
N LYS A 143 -3.75 14.93 -20.58
CA LYS A 143 -3.97 15.33 -21.97
C LYS A 143 -4.76 16.65 -22.11
N GLU A 144 -5.47 17.07 -21.07
CA GLU A 144 -6.32 18.27 -21.09
C GLU A 144 -5.62 19.55 -20.62
N VAL A 145 -4.37 19.49 -20.15
CA VAL A 145 -3.60 20.68 -19.74
C VAL A 145 -3.16 21.49 -20.98
N PRO A 146 -3.58 22.77 -21.14
CA PRO A 146 -3.12 23.63 -22.22
C PRO A 146 -1.61 23.87 -22.13
N THR A 147 -0.94 23.85 -23.27
CA THR A 147 0.50 23.96 -23.45
C THR A 147 1.06 25.32 -23.01
N GLU A 148 1.19 25.59 -21.71
CA GLU A 148 2.05 26.66 -21.23
C GLU A 148 2.65 26.35 -19.85
N ARG A 149 3.93 25.94 -19.87
CA ARG A 149 4.89 25.88 -18.76
C ARG A 149 4.41 25.26 -17.43
N ALA A 150 4.72 23.98 -17.24
CA ALA A 150 5.22 23.47 -15.95
C ALA A 150 5.98 22.14 -16.15
N THR A 151 7.26 22.15 -15.81
CA THR A 151 8.07 20.95 -15.59
C THR A 151 7.60 20.27 -14.30
N ALA A 152 6.72 19.28 -14.42
CA ALA A 152 6.49 18.28 -13.39
C ALA A 152 6.08 17.00 -14.12
N GLU A 153 7.00 16.03 -14.20
CA GLU A 153 6.65 14.68 -14.62
C GLU A 153 5.56 14.19 -13.67
N ALA A 154 4.40 13.81 -14.21
CA ALA A 154 3.35 13.19 -13.43
C ALA A 154 3.94 11.99 -12.67
N PRO A 155 3.65 11.82 -11.36
CA PRO A 155 4.14 10.66 -10.61
C PRO A 155 3.71 9.40 -11.37
N PRO A 156 4.53 8.34 -11.39
CA PRO A 156 4.18 7.12 -12.11
C PRO A 156 2.90 6.55 -11.49
N THR A 157 1.77 6.81 -12.13
CA THR A 157 0.49 6.22 -11.76
C THR A 157 0.55 4.73 -12.00
N CYS A 158 -0.06 4.00 -11.07
CA CYS A 158 -0.39 2.57 -11.08
C CYS A 158 -0.05 1.85 -12.40
N ARG A 159 1.24 1.55 -12.64
CA ARG A 159 1.66 0.95 -13.91
C ARG A 159 0.95 -0.39 -14.07
N LYS A 160 0.26 -0.56 -15.21
CA LYS A 160 -0.33 -1.83 -15.62
C LYS A 160 0.72 -2.94 -15.56
N LEU A 161 0.67 -3.76 -14.52
CA LEU A 161 1.09 -5.16 -14.61
C LEU A 161 -0.07 -5.91 -15.28
N GLN A 162 -0.26 -5.69 -16.57
CA GLN A 162 -1.07 -6.57 -17.40
C GLN A 162 -0.10 -7.33 -18.30
N GLU A 163 0.16 -8.57 -17.92
CA GLU A 163 0.10 -9.71 -18.83
C GLU A 163 0.00 -10.98 -17.97
N GLU A 164 -0.93 -11.85 -18.39
CA GLU A 164 -1.30 -13.17 -17.85
C GLU A 164 -2.32 -13.21 -16.70
N GLU A 165 -3.56 -13.52 -17.11
CA GLU A 165 -4.54 -14.20 -16.26
C GLU A 165 -3.85 -15.40 -15.57
N GLU A 166 -3.97 -15.48 -14.24
CA GLU A 166 -3.43 -16.53 -13.34
C GLU A 166 -2.12 -16.30 -12.56
N GLU A 167 -1.51 -15.12 -12.52
CA GLU A 167 -0.51 -14.81 -11.47
C GLU A 167 -1.00 -13.75 -10.47
N VAL A 168 -1.78 -14.24 -9.51
CA VAL A 168 -1.74 -13.69 -8.15
C VAL A 168 -0.27 -13.66 -7.76
N ILE A 169 0.31 -12.49 -7.53
CA ILE A 169 1.57 -12.37 -6.80
C ILE A 169 1.36 -13.07 -5.45
N ARG A 170 1.75 -14.35 -5.40
CA ARG A 170 2.20 -15.00 -4.19
C ARG A 170 3.53 -14.34 -3.85
N VAL A 171 3.51 -13.52 -2.83
CA VAL A 171 4.56 -13.60 -1.81
C VAL A 171 3.93 -14.26 -0.60
#